data_AF-A0ABD3FDQ6-F1
#
_entry.id   AF-A0ABD3FDQ6-F1
#
_cell.length_a   1.000
_cell.length_b   1.000
_cell.length_c   1.000
_cell.angle_alpha   90.00
_cell.angle_beta   90.00
_cell.angle_gamma   90.00
#
_symmetry.space_group_name_H-M   'P 1'
#
loop_
_entity.id
_entity.type
_entity.pdbx_description
1 polymer ?
#
loop_
_entity_poly.entity_id
_entity_poly.type
_entity_poly.pdbx_seq_one_letter_code
_entity_poly.pdbx_strand_id
1 'polypeptide(L)'
;MVRLSTQSFLHLTPELVDGDFDEPFYAKVARIDGDEVVFNSFKGGEGRVRREVAAEHTVAAGEVSKAGCISLLRCAVSVELDLHVHYG
;
A
#
# COMPACT_ATOMS: atom_id res chain seq x y z
N MET A 1 -3.65 16.16 -7.48
CA MET A 1 -2.79 15.16 -8.15
C MET A 1 -1.55 14.95 -7.28
N VAL A 2 -1.40 13.79 -6.63
CA VAL A 2 -0.27 13.48 -5.76
C VAL A 2 0.98 13.27 -6.61
N ARG A 3 2.08 13.97 -6.29
CA ARG A 3 3.37 13.79 -6.97
C ARG A 3 4.12 12.63 -6.33
N LEU A 4 4.10 11.48 -6.99
CA LEU A 4 4.92 10.33 -6.61
C LEU A 4 6.40 10.60 -6.87
N SER A 5 7.24 10.22 -5.92
CA SER A 5 8.70 10.27 -6.02
C SER A 5 9.30 9.09 -5.28
N THR A 6 10.59 8.85 -5.42
CA THR A 6 11.31 7.81 -4.65
C THR A 6 11.38 8.09 -3.15
N GLN A 7 10.96 9.27 -2.70
CA GLN A 7 10.79 9.60 -1.29
C GLN A 7 9.36 9.35 -0.78
N SER A 8 8.44 8.98 -1.67
CA SER A 8 7.07 8.67 -1.32
C SER A 8 6.98 7.30 -0.65
N PHE A 9 6.15 7.23 0.37
CA PHE A 9 5.78 5.99 1.04
C PHE A 9 4.36 5.61 0.65
N LEU A 10 4.13 4.31 0.55
CA LEU A 10 2.86 3.72 0.14
C LEU A 10 2.35 2.85 1.29
N HIS A 11 1.02 2.82 1.44
CA HIS A 11 0.34 1.84 2.27
C HIS A 11 -0.53 0.97 1.38
N LEU A 12 -0.06 -0.25 1.12
CA LEU A 12 -0.62 -1.16 0.13
C LEU A 12 -1.22 -2.36 0.81
N THR A 13 -2.26 -2.92 0.17
CA THR A 13 -2.85 -4.19 0.56
C THR A 13 -2.46 -5.26 -0.47
N PRO A 14 -2.43 -6.55 -0.09
CA PRO A 14 -2.07 -7.64 -0.99
C PRO A 14 -2.87 -7.69 -2.28
N GLU A 15 -4.14 -7.29 -2.25
CA GLU A 15 -5.05 -7.37 -3.39
C GLU A 15 -4.73 -6.34 -4.49
N LEU A 16 -3.91 -5.34 -4.17
CA LEU A 16 -3.55 -4.24 -5.06
C LEU A 16 -2.18 -4.44 -5.74
N VAL A 17 -1.44 -5.48 -5.34
CA VAL A 17 -0.05 -5.68 -5.76
C VAL A 17 0.17 -7.11 -6.25
N ASP A 18 1.02 -7.25 -7.27
CA ASP A 18 1.49 -8.57 -7.69
C ASP A 18 2.63 -9.00 -6.74
N GLY A 19 2.30 -9.67 -5.63
CA GLY A 19 3.27 -10.17 -4.66
C GLY A 19 2.67 -11.05 -3.57
N ASP A 20 3.52 -11.84 -2.92
CA ASP A 20 3.12 -12.75 -1.84
C ASP A 20 3.13 -11.98 -0.51
N PHE A 21 2.06 -11.23 -0.26
CA PHE A 21 1.86 -10.47 0.98
C PHE A 21 0.58 -10.96 1.65
N ASP A 22 0.65 -11.36 2.92
CA ASP A 22 -0.54 -11.84 3.64
C ASP A 22 -1.33 -10.72 4.35
N GLU A 23 -0.71 -9.54 4.52
CA GLU A 23 -1.26 -8.45 5.32
C GLU A 23 -0.93 -7.10 4.68
N PRO A 24 -1.73 -6.04 4.93
CA PRO A 24 -1.38 -4.68 4.55
C PRO A 24 0.01 -4.28 5.04
N PHE A 25 0.76 -3.59 4.20
CA PHE A 25 2.16 -3.28 4.48
C PHE A 25 2.52 -1.87 4.00
N TYR A 26 3.53 -1.30 4.66
CA TYR A 26 4.16 -0.09 4.15
C TYR A 26 5.24 -0.47 3.14
N ALA A 27 5.33 0.34 2.10
CA ALA A 27 6.37 0.23 1.10
C ALA A 27 6.95 1.60 0.76
N LYS A 28 8.17 1.60 0.24
CA LYS A 28 8.82 2.80 -0.28
C LYS A 28 8.93 2.70 -1.79
N VAL A 29 8.57 3.76 -2.49
CA VAL A 29 8.75 3.84 -3.94
C VAL A 29 10.24 3.73 -4.27
N ALA A 30 10.58 2.72 -5.06
CA ALA A 30 11.92 2.47 -5.56
C ALA A 30 12.14 3.15 -6.92
N ARG A 31 11.17 2.98 -7.82
CA ARG A 31 11.22 3.49 -9.19
C ARG A 31 9.82 3.77 -9.72
N ILE A 32 9.73 4.68 -10.69
CA ILE A 32 8.51 5.00 -11.41
C ILE A 32 8.79 4.72 -12.88
N ASP A 33 8.16 3.69 -13.42
CA ASP A 33 8.33 3.21 -14.80
C ASP A 33 7.03 3.46 -15.58
N GLY A 34 6.84 4.71 -16.01
CA GLY A 34 5.66 5.13 -16.75
C GLY A 34 4.39 5.05 -15.90
N ASP A 35 3.54 4.07 -16.23
CA ASP A 35 2.25 3.79 -15.57
C ASP A 35 2.36 2.80 -14.41
N GLU A 36 3.56 2.25 -14.17
CA GLU A 36 3.83 1.37 -13.04
C GLU A 36 4.82 2.01 -12.06
N VAL A 37 4.71 1.60 -10.81
CA VAL A 37 5.57 2.02 -9.72
C VAL A 37 6.15 0.77 -9.08
N VAL A 38 7.47 0.69 -9.09
CA VAL A 38 8.22 -0.35 -8.38
C VAL A 38 8.44 0.14 -6.95
N PHE A 39 8.12 -0.69 -5.98
CA PHE A 39 8.28 -0.39 -4.56
C PHE A 39 9.06 -1.48 -3.85
N ASN A 40 9.70 -1.11 -2.74
CA ASN A 40 10.30 -2.03 -1.79
C ASN A 40 9.44 -2.07 -0.53
N SER A 41 8.92 -3.25 -0.20
CA SER A 41 8.20 -3.48 1.05
C SER A 41 9.15 -3.43 2.25
N PHE A 42 8.70 -2.83 3.35
CA PHE A 42 9.45 -2.89 4.62
C PHE A 42 9.48 -4.30 5.23
N LYS A 43 8.56 -5.19 4.82
CA LYS A 43 8.59 -6.62 5.20
C LYS A 43 9.61 -7.45 4.40
N GLY A 44 10.27 -6.84 3.41
CA GLY A 44 11.11 -7.53 2.44
C GLY A 44 10.29 -7.95 1.23
N GLY A 45 10.85 -7.74 0.03
CA GLY A 45 10.18 -7.99 -1.24
C GLY A 45 10.04 -6.73 -2.08
N GLU A 46 10.39 -6.85 -3.36
CA GLU A 46 10.08 -5.86 -4.38
C GLU A 46 8.71 -6.20 -4.98
N GLY A 47 7.87 -5.20 -5.19
CA GLY A 47 6.59 -5.36 -5.84
C GLY A 47 6.31 -4.23 -6.82
N ARG A 48 5.25 -4.42 -7.62
CA ARG A 48 4.79 -3.43 -8.60
C ARG A 48 3.33 -3.12 -8.37
N VAL A 49 2.98 -1.86 -8.62
CA VAL A 49 1.62 -1.37 -8.55
C VAL A 49 1.40 -0.30 -9.61
N ARG A 50 0.16 -0.14 -10.08
CA ARG A 50 -0.17 0.95 -10.99
C ARG A 50 0.08 2.31 -10.35
N ARG A 51 0.55 3.26 -11.14
CA ARG A 51 0.86 4.63 -10.72
C ARG A 51 -0.34 5.34 -10.10
N GLU A 52 -1.52 5.13 -10.67
CA GLU A 52 -2.77 5.72 -10.17
C GLU A 52 -3.08 5.21 -8.77
N VAL A 53 -3.02 3.89 -8.58
CA VAL A 53 -3.20 3.24 -7.28
C VAL A 53 -2.13 3.70 -6.28
N ALA A 54 -0.85 3.75 -6.68
CA ALA A 54 0.20 4.29 -5.82
C ALA A 54 -0.07 5.74 -5.39
N ALA A 55 -0.62 6.58 -6.28
CA ALA A 55 -0.89 7.98 -5.98
C ALA A 55 -2.04 8.13 -4.97
N GLU A 56 -3.05 7.25 -5.03
CA GLU A 56 -4.16 7.21 -4.06
C GLU A 56 -3.71 6.65 -2.70
N HIS A 57 -2.79 5.69 -2.71
CA HIS A 57 -2.27 5.00 -1.53
C HIS A 57 -0.97 5.61 -0.97
N THR A 58 -0.64 6.85 -1.36
CA THR A 58 0.52 7.56 -0.83
C THR A 58 0.25 8.05 0.58
N VAL A 59 1.15 7.71 1.51
CA VAL A 59 1.08 8.12 2.92
C VAL A 59 2.23 9.06 3.29
N ALA A 60 2.01 9.87 4.33
CA ALA A 60 3.02 10.79 4.80
C ALA A 60 4.15 10.05 5.54
N ALA A 61 5.40 10.47 5.33
CA ALA A 61 6.57 9.89 6.00
C ALA A 61 6.46 9.93 7.55
N GLY A 62 5.76 10.94 8.08
CA GLY A 62 5.49 11.08 9.50
C GLY A 62 4.57 10.00 10.07
N GLU A 63 3.66 9.45 9.27
CA GLU A 63 2.78 8.34 9.68
C GLU A 63 3.56 7.03 9.71
N VAL A 64 4.37 6.77 8.69
CA VAL A 64 5.24 5.57 8.63
C VAL A 64 6.23 5.55 9.79
N SER A 65 6.80 6.71 10.12
CA SER A 65 7.76 6.86 11.22
C SER A 65 7.10 6.66 12.60
N LYS A 66 5.85 7.12 12.77
CA LYS A 66 5.07 6.90 13.99
C LYS A 66 4.62 5.45 14.15
N ALA A 67 4.34 4.77 13.05
CA ALA A 67 3.97 3.35 13.02
C ALA A 67 5.18 2.39 13.12
N GLY A 68 6.41 2.91 13.19
CA GLY A 68 7.62 2.08 13.29
C GLY A 68 7.87 1.20 12.06
N CYS A 69 7.44 1.67 10.87
CA CYS A 69 7.50 0.91 9.61
C CYS A 69 6.65 -0.38 9.58
N ILE A 70 5.79 -0.60 10.57
CA ILE A 70 4.87 -1.74 10.64
C ILE A 70 3.45 -1.22 10.42
N SER A 71 2.75 -1.79 9.44
CA SER A 71 1.32 -1.50 9.26
C SER A 71 0.53 -2.15 10.39
N LEU A 72 0.04 -1.34 11.33
CA LEU A 72 -0.87 -1.77 12.40
C LEU A 72 -2.34 -1.73 11.97
N LEU A 73 -2.61 -1.33 10.72
CA LEU A 73 -3.97 -1.29 10.19
C LEU A 73 -4.45 -2.73 9.98
N ARG A 74 -5.58 -3.05 10.63
CA ARG A 74 -6.30 -4.32 10.52
C ARG A 74 -6.52 -4.68 9.05
N CYS A 75 -6.34 -5.96 8.71
CA CYS A 75 -6.60 -6.52 7.40
C CYS A 75 -7.91 -5.98 6.81
N ALA A 76 -7.89 -5.62 5.52
CA ALA A 76 -9.12 -5.54 4.77
C ALA A 76 -9.74 -6.94 4.80
N VAL A 77 -10.84 -7.11 5.53
CA VAL A 77 -11.64 -8.32 5.38
C VAL A 77 -12.30 -8.18 4.02
N SER A 78 -11.78 -8.89 3.01
CA SER A 78 -12.51 -9.13 1.77
C SER A 78 -13.80 -9.85 2.15
N VAL A 79 -14.86 -9.07 2.39
CA VAL A 79 -16.21 -9.58 2.54
C VAL A 79 -16.73 -9.75 1.12
N GLU A 80 -16.93 -10.99 0.68
CA GLU A 80 -17.89 -11.26 -0.40
C GLU A 80 -19.24 -10.73 0.09
N LEU A 81 -19.64 -9.58 -0.46
CA LEU A 81 -20.87 -8.87 -0.14
C LEU A 81 -22.06 -9.65 -0.70
N ASP A 82 -22.42 -10.75 -0.04
CA ASP A 82 -23.79 -11.22 -0.06
C ASP A 82 -24.53 -10.65 1.16
N LEU A 83 -25.15 -9.49 0.90
CA LEU A 83 -26.26 -8.88 1.64
C LEU A 83 -26.06 -8.52 3.13
N HIS A 84 -26.20 -7.20 3.37
CA HIS A 84 -26.60 -6.54 4.61
C HIS A 84 -25.52 -6.31 5.68
N VAL A 85 -25.13 -5.04 5.83
CA VAL A 85 -24.28 -4.55 6.91
C VAL A 85 -25.13 -3.71 7.86
N HIS A 86 -25.19 -4.11 9.14
CA HIS A 86 -25.63 -3.29 10.26
C HIS A 86 -24.42 -3.00 11.16
N TYR A 87 -24.27 -1.75 11.60
CA TYR A 87 -23.32 -1.38 12.66
C TYR A 87 -24.10 -0.93 13.90
N GLY A 88 -23.64 -1.40 15.07
CA GLY A 88 -24.00 -0.90 16.40
C GLY A 88 -22.78 -0.38 17.13
#